data_AF-A0A2J8W6Z5-F1
#
_entry.id   AF-A0A2J8W6Z5-F1
#
_cell.length_a   1.000
_cell.length_b   1.000
_cell.length_c   1.000
_cell.angle_alpha   90.00
_cell.angle_beta   90.00
_cell.angle_gamma   90.00
#
_symmetry.space_group_name_H-M   'P 1'
#
loop_
_entity.id
_entity.type
_entity.pdbx_description
1 polymer ?
#
loop_
_entity_poly.entity_id
_entity_poly.type
_entity_poly.pdbx_seq_one_letter_code
_entity_poly.pdbx_strand_id
1 'polypeptide(L)'
;LSLFPHPHIHEYLLDPYVNLAPGCRSLFSVIVRVVGDLMLRIQRIQDFTPKLLLVRKRLLGLEPEGPISDLEPVEALTVSSIC
;
A
#
# COMPACT_ATOMS: atom_id res chain seq x y z
N LEU A 1 -17.89 -8.22 14.73
CA LEU A 1 -17.04 -9.44 14.89
C LEU A 1 -15.66 -9.15 15.47
N SER A 2 -15.18 -7.89 15.55
CA SER A 2 -13.92 -7.52 16.23
C SER A 2 -14.07 -7.18 17.72
N LEU A 3 -15.13 -7.66 18.39
CA LEU A 3 -15.46 -7.32 19.79
C LEU A 3 -14.92 -8.33 20.82
N PHE A 4 -14.20 -9.37 20.40
CA PHE A 4 -13.55 -10.31 21.32
C PHE A 4 -12.06 -10.00 21.38
N PRO A 5 -11.55 -9.49 22.52
CA PRO A 5 -10.13 -9.24 22.69
C PRO A 5 -9.44 -10.58 22.98
N HIS A 6 -9.22 -11.38 21.93
CA HIS A 6 -8.36 -12.55 22.03
C HIS A 6 -6.99 -12.19 21.44
N PRO A 7 -5.88 -12.38 22.18
CA PRO A 7 -4.55 -11.92 21.77
C PRO A 7 -4.13 -12.34 20.36
N HIS A 8 -4.54 -13.53 19.89
CA HIS A 8 -4.15 -14.07 18.58
C HIS A 8 -5.25 -14.03 17.51
N ILE A 9 -6.36 -13.32 17.74
CA ILE A 9 -7.45 -13.29 16.76
C ILE A 9 -7.03 -12.65 15.44
N HIS A 10 -6.12 -11.68 15.50
CA HIS A 10 -5.59 -10.99 14.33
C HIS A 10 -4.73 -11.93 13.47
N GLU A 11 -3.95 -12.82 14.08
CA GLU A 11 -3.17 -13.86 13.38
C GLU A 11 -4.09 -14.86 12.67
N TYR A 12 -5.15 -15.32 13.35
CA TYR A 12 -6.14 -16.23 12.77
C TYR A 12 -6.91 -15.63 11.60
N LEU A 13 -7.30 -14.35 11.69
CA LEU A 13 -8.05 -13.67 10.62
C LEU A 13 -7.20 -13.43 9.36
N LEU A 14 -5.88 -13.35 9.53
CA LEU A 14 -4.93 -13.14 8.44
C LEU A 14 -4.37 -14.45 7.86
N ASP A 15 -4.76 -15.62 8.39
CA ASP A 15 -4.36 -16.92 7.86
C ASP A 15 -5.02 -17.21 6.50
N PRO A 16 -4.24 -17.42 5.42
CA PRO A 16 -4.78 -17.76 4.09
C PRO A 16 -5.42 -19.16 4.03
N TYR A 17 -5.11 -20.05 4.97
CA TYR A 17 -5.58 -21.43 5.00
C TYR A 17 -6.74 -21.64 5.99
N VAL A 18 -7.30 -20.56 6.53
CA VAL A 18 -8.44 -20.64 7.44
C VAL A 18 -9.66 -21.26 6.74
N ASN A 19 -10.22 -22.31 7.35
CA ASN A 19 -11.43 -22.96 6.85
C ASN A 19 -12.64 -22.05 7.09
N LEU A 20 -13.33 -21.68 6.01
CA LEU A 20 -14.51 -20.84 6.07
C LEU A 20 -15.75 -21.59 5.60
N ALA A 21 -16.89 -21.21 6.16
CA ALA A 21 -18.17 -21.62 5.64
C ALA A 21 -18.32 -21.19 4.16
N PRO A 22 -19.04 -21.97 3.33
CA PRO A 22 -19.23 -21.65 1.92
C PRO A 22 -19.87 -20.26 1.74
N GLY A 23 -19.34 -19.47 0.82
CA GLY A 23 -19.78 -18.10 0.56
C GLY A 23 -19.14 -17.02 1.43
N CYS A 24 -18.43 -17.40 2.50
CA CYS A 24 -17.69 -16.45 3.32
C CYS A 24 -16.34 -16.08 2.66
N ARG A 25 -15.86 -14.86 2.94
CA ARG A 25 -14.54 -14.39 2.53
C ARG A 25 -13.67 -14.17 3.76
N SER A 26 -12.42 -14.63 3.72
CA SER A 26 -11.47 -14.36 4.80
C SER A 26 -11.08 -12.89 4.81
N LEU A 27 -10.73 -12.36 5.98
CA LEU A 27 -10.19 -11.01 6.09
C LEU A 27 -8.92 -10.88 5.24
N PHE A 28 -8.05 -11.90 5.25
CA PHE A 28 -6.91 -12.01 4.33
C PHE A 28 -7.30 -11.75 2.86
N SER A 29 -8.30 -12.49 2.34
CA SER A 29 -8.71 -12.37 0.93
C SER A 29 -9.31 -11.01 0.59
N VAL A 30 -9.98 -10.37 1.55
CA VAL A 30 -10.52 -9.01 1.40
C VAL A 30 -9.37 -8.00 1.36
N ILE A 31 -8.40 -8.10 2.26
CA ILE A 31 -7.24 -7.21 2.30
C ILE A 31 -6.44 -7.29 1.00
N VAL A 32 -6.11 -8.51 0.54
CA VAL A 32 -5.36 -8.71 -0.71
C VAL A 32 -6.09 -8.09 -1.91
N ARG A 33 -7.43 -8.24 -1.99
CA ARG A 33 -8.25 -7.59 -3.01
C ARG A 33 -8.19 -6.06 -2.93
N VAL A 34 -8.37 -5.49 -1.75
CA VAL A 34 -8.32 -4.03 -1.55
C VAL A 34 -6.95 -3.47 -1.91
N VAL A 35 -5.87 -4.16 -1.54
CA VAL A 35 -4.50 -3.79 -1.93
C VAL A 35 -4.34 -3.86 -3.45
N GLY A 36 -4.80 -4.94 -4.10
CA GLY A 36 -4.77 -5.06 -5.56
C GLY A 36 -5.52 -3.93 -6.27
N ASP A 37 -6.75 -3.63 -5.81
CA ASP A 37 -7.56 -2.53 -6.35
C ASP A 37 -6.92 -1.16 -6.13
N LEU A 38 -6.18 -0.99 -5.03
CA LEU A 38 -5.42 0.22 -4.77
C LEU A 38 -4.20 0.32 -5.69
N MET A 39 -3.47 -0.79 -5.89
CA MET A 39 -2.32 -0.83 -6.81
C MET A 39 -2.70 -0.47 -8.23
N LEU A 40 -3.82 -1.01 -8.75
CA LEU A 40 -4.32 -0.66 -10.08
C LEU A 40 -4.69 0.83 -10.21
N ARG A 41 -5.23 1.43 -9.14
CA ARG A 41 -5.52 2.87 -9.12
C ARG A 41 -4.25 3.71 -9.05
N ILE A 42 -3.26 3.26 -8.28
CA ILE A 42 -1.94 3.91 -8.18
C ILE A 42 -1.22 3.91 -9.53
N GLN A 43 -1.25 2.80 -10.27
CA GLN A 43 -0.63 2.70 -11.60
C GLN A 43 -1.20 3.67 -12.63
N ARG A 44 -2.44 4.16 -12.45
CA ARG A 44 -3.04 5.18 -13.34
C ARG A 44 -2.50 6.58 -13.07
N ILE A 45 -1.83 6.80 -11.94
CA ILE A 45 -1.23 8.07 -11.59
C ILE A 45 0.19 8.07 -12.13
N GLN A 46 0.43 8.87 -13.16
CA GLN A 46 1.78 9.07 -13.68
C GLN A 46 2.68 9.61 -12.56
N ASP A 47 3.86 9.01 -12.46
CA ASP A 47 4.89 9.41 -11.51
C ASP A 47 4.44 9.37 -10.04
N PHE A 48 3.54 8.45 -9.67
CA PHE A 48 3.01 8.34 -8.31
C PHE A 48 4.11 8.17 -7.25
N THR A 49 4.93 7.14 -7.40
CA THR A 49 6.05 6.84 -6.49
C THR A 49 7.03 8.02 -6.38
N PRO A 50 7.52 8.58 -7.49
CA PRO A 50 8.36 9.77 -7.44
C PRO A 50 7.69 10.97 -6.73
N LYS A 51 6.41 11.27 -7.01
CA LYS A 51 5.65 12.32 -6.30
C LYS A 51 5.50 12.05 -4.80
N LEU A 52 5.32 10.79 -4.41
CA LEU A 52 5.20 10.40 -3.00
C LEU A 52 6.53 10.59 -2.25
N LEU A 53 7.65 10.21 -2.87
CA LEU A 53 8.98 10.42 -2.31
C LEU A 53 9.30 11.91 -2.14
N LEU A 54 8.92 12.74 -3.12
CA LEU A 54 9.03 14.19 -3.03
C LEU A 54 8.27 14.74 -1.81
N VAL A 55 7.00 14.35 -1.64
CA VAL A 55 6.19 14.77 -0.49
C VAL A 55 6.86 14.34 0.82
N ARG A 56 7.39 13.11 0.89
CA ARG A 56 8.14 12.64 2.07
C ARG A 56 9.38 13.49 2.34
N LYS A 57 10.18 13.81 1.32
CA LYS A 57 11.38 14.66 1.45
C LYS A 57 11.01 16.06 1.98
N ARG A 58 9.93 16.66 1.45
CA ARG A 58 9.41 17.97 1.91
C ARG A 58 8.93 17.95 3.35
N LEU A 59 8.12 16.95 3.72
CA LEU A 59 7.65 16.79 5.10
C LEU A 59 8.79 16.58 6.10
N LEU A 60 9.92 16.02 5.65
CA LEU A 60 11.13 15.87 6.45
C LEU A 60 12.07 17.09 6.37
N GLY A 61 11.71 18.14 5.65
CA GLY A 61 12.51 19.35 5.46
C GLY A 61 13.76 19.15 4.59
N LEU A 62 13.84 18.05 3.84
CA LEU A 62 15.00 17.70 3.01
C LEU A 62 14.98 18.36 1.63
N GLU A 63 13.83 18.89 1.20
CA GLU A 63 13.69 19.55 -0.10
C GLU A 63 12.79 20.78 0.02
N PRO A 64 13.14 21.92 -0.62
CA PRO A 64 12.31 23.12 -0.59
C PRO A 64 10.97 22.90 -1.32
N GLU A 65 9.94 23.62 -0.89
CA GLU A 65 8.58 23.61 -1.44
C GLU A 65 8.54 24.21 -2.87
N GLY A 66 9.05 23.49 -3.86
CA GLY A 66 8.99 23.86 -5.29
C GLY A 66 7.74 23.32 -6.02
N PRO A 67 7.49 23.67 -7.29
CA PRO A 67 6.49 22.97 -8.09
C PRO A 67 6.87 21.48 -8.25
N ILE A 68 5.88 20.59 -8.25
CA ILE A 68 6.06 19.12 -8.32
C ILE A 68 6.50 18.66 -9.74
N SER A 69 6.91 19.58 -10.61
CA SER A 69 7.03 19.37 -12.06
C SER A 69 8.40 18.89 -12.52
N ASP A 70 9.40 18.88 -11.64
CA ASP A 70 10.81 18.68 -12.02
C ASP A 70 11.43 17.42 -11.39
N LEU A 71 10.68 16.31 -11.32
CA LEU A 71 11.28 15.05 -10.88
C LEU A 71 12.05 14.41 -12.04
N GLU A 72 13.36 14.67 -12.07
CA GLU A 72 14.33 14.04 -12.94
C GLU A 72 14.27 12.48 -12.86
N PRO A 73 14.30 11.77 -14.00
CA PRO A 73 13.97 10.34 -14.08
C PRO A 73 15.03 9.37 -13.51
N VAL A 74 16.15 9.85 -12.96
CA VAL A 74 17.29 9.00 -12.56
C VAL A 74 17.04 8.24 -11.24
N GLU A 75 16.23 8.77 -10.31
CA GLU A 75 15.86 8.07 -9.05
C GLU A 75 14.64 7.13 -9.20
N ALA A 76 13.86 7.22 -10.28
CA ALA A 76 12.65 6.41 -10.45
C ALA A 76 12.95 4.92 -10.72
N LEU A 77 14.12 4.63 -11.30
CA LEU A 77 14.57 3.27 -11.63
C LEU A 77 14.91 2.44 -10.40
N THR A 78 15.41 3.05 -9.31
CA THR A 78 15.74 2.32 -8.07
C THR A 78 14.50 1.88 -7.30
N VAL A 79 13.38 2.59 -7.42
CA VAL A 79 12.14 2.24 -6.70
C VAL A 79 11.32 1.19 -7.43
N SER A 80 11.44 1.09 -8.76
CA SER A 80 10.79 0.03 -9.54
C SER A 80 11.35 -1.37 -9.24
N SER A 81 12.55 -1.47 -8.64
CA SER A 81 13.15 -2.77 -8.28
C SER A 81 12.69 -3.29 -6.91
N ILE A 82 11.85 -2.55 -6.18
CA ILE A 82 11.37 -2.89 -4.82
C ILE A 82 9.85 -3.19 -4.82
N CYS A 83 9.14 -2.97 -5.93
CA CYS A 83 7.75 -3.39 -6.12
C CYS A 83 7.68 -4.71 -6.90
#